data_AF-A0A1C5LVH7-F1
#
_entry.id   AF-A0A1C5LVH7-F1
#
_cell.length_a   1.000
_cell.length_b   1.000
_cell.length_c   1.000
_cell.angle_alpha   90.00
_cell.angle_beta   90.00
_cell.angle_gamma   90.00
#
_symmetry.space_group_name_H-M   'P 1'
#
loop_
_entity.id
_entity.type
_entity.pdbx_description
1 polymer ?
#
loop_
_entity_poly.entity_id
_entity_poly.type
_entity_poly.pdbx_seq_one_letter_code
_entity_poly.pdbx_strand_id
1 'polypeptide(L)'
;MSIGGKDVDNMATINGMLWIAGAGAGIILLIVLLVFFVKRKKKSPDVFEDMEGHEFEYFCADLLADRGFTEVEVTKGSGDYGIDILAQKDGVTYAIQCKRYTAPVGVKAIQEAYAGRDYYDRMVGAVMTNQYFTTPAVEAAKKLKILLWDGGYIEGMLEEN
;
A
#
# COMPACT_ATOMS: atom_id res chain seq x y z
N MET A 1 33.59 64.95 15.54
CA MET A 1 32.54 64.60 14.56
C MET A 1 32.65 63.10 14.32
N SER A 2 31.81 62.29 14.99
CA SER A 2 31.88 60.83 14.94
C SER A 2 30.99 60.30 13.82
N ILE A 3 31.61 59.89 12.73
CA ILE A 3 31.00 59.19 11.58
C ILE A 3 31.73 57.85 11.53
N GLY A 4 31.15 56.80 12.10
CA GLY A 4 31.81 55.49 12.14
C GLY A 4 31.09 54.40 12.94
N GLY A 5 30.15 54.73 13.83
CA GLY A 5 29.40 53.71 14.58
C GLY A 5 28.29 53.03 13.77
N LYS A 6 27.46 53.82 13.07
CA LYS A 6 26.23 53.33 12.42
C LYS A 6 26.48 52.38 11.24
N ASP A 7 27.60 52.54 10.53
CA ASP A 7 27.91 51.73 9.35
C ASP A 7 28.40 50.33 9.72
N VAL A 8 29.15 50.21 10.83
CA VAL A 8 29.65 48.92 11.35
C VAL A 8 28.50 48.10 11.95
N ASP A 9 27.59 48.76 12.67
CA ASP A 9 26.38 48.13 13.24
C ASP A 9 25.43 47.61 12.15
N ASN A 10 25.24 48.37 11.06
CA ASN A 10 24.46 47.93 9.90
C ASN A 10 25.10 46.73 9.20
N MET A 11 26.42 46.71 9.03
CA MET A 11 27.13 45.61 8.37
C MET A 11 27.06 44.31 9.19
N ALA A 12 27.13 44.40 10.52
CA ALA A 12 26.93 43.26 11.42
C ALA A 12 25.49 42.72 11.37
N THR A 13 24.49 43.61 11.32
CA THR A 13 23.08 43.25 11.24
C THR A 13 22.74 42.56 9.92
N ILE A 14 23.27 43.06 8.79
CA ILE A 14 23.08 42.47 7.46
C ILE A 14 23.72 41.08 7.37
N ASN A 15 24.95 40.92 7.87
CA ASN A 15 25.61 39.62 7.90
C ASN A 15 24.89 38.61 8.81
N GLY A 16 24.41 39.02 9.99
CA GLY A 16 23.59 38.19 10.87
C GLY A 16 22.29 37.71 10.22
N MET A 17 21.64 38.58 9.43
CA MET A 17 20.41 38.25 8.70
C MET A 17 20.65 37.26 7.54
N LEU A 18 21.80 37.36 6.87
CA LEU A 18 22.23 36.42 5.81
C LEU A 18 22.47 34.99 6.32
N TRP A 19 23.04 34.83 7.52
CA TRP A 19 23.25 33.50 8.14
C TRP A 19 21.94 32.82 8.53
N ILE A 20 20.96 33.58 9.04
CA ILE A 20 19.65 33.04 9.45
C ILE A 20 18.84 32.57 8.22
N ALA A 21 18.86 33.33 7.12
CA ALA A 21 18.19 32.95 5.88
C ALA A 21 18.81 31.69 5.24
N GLY A 22 20.14 31.57 5.24
CA GLY A 22 20.84 30.40 4.70
C GLY A 22 20.61 29.11 5.51
N ALA A 23 20.60 29.20 6.84
CA ALA A 23 20.35 28.05 7.71
C ALA A 23 18.92 27.50 7.59
N GLY A 24 17.91 28.39 7.45
CA GLY A 24 16.51 28.00 7.25
C GLY A 24 16.29 27.21 5.95
N ALA A 25 16.91 27.66 4.85
CA ALA A 25 16.81 26.97 3.56
C ALA A 25 17.47 25.57 3.60
N GLY A 26 18.61 25.43 4.28
CA GLY A 26 19.29 24.15 4.46
C GLY A 26 18.47 23.15 5.27
N ILE A 27 17.81 23.59 6.35
CA ILE A 27 16.94 22.75 7.17
C ILE A 27 15.69 22.32 6.38
N ILE A 28 15.06 23.22 5.63
CA ILE A 28 13.90 22.88 4.79
C ILE A 28 14.29 21.87 3.72
N LEU A 29 15.44 22.05 3.06
CA LEU A 29 15.95 21.10 2.07
C LEU A 29 16.24 19.74 2.73
N LEU A 30 16.87 19.73 3.91
CA LEU A 30 17.11 18.49 4.67
C LEU A 30 15.81 17.79 5.05
N ILE A 31 14.80 18.52 5.54
CA ILE A 31 13.48 17.97 5.86
C ILE A 31 12.81 17.43 4.60
N VAL A 32 12.86 18.16 3.48
CA VAL A 32 12.31 17.70 2.19
C VAL A 32 13.02 16.44 1.71
N LEU A 33 14.35 16.40 1.79
CA LEU A 33 15.15 15.22 1.44
C LEU A 33 14.87 14.05 2.38
N LEU A 34 14.71 14.29 3.68
CA LEU A 34 14.43 13.27 4.69
C LEU A 34 12.99 12.74 4.53
N VAL A 35 12.01 13.61 4.28
CA VAL A 35 10.64 13.24 3.91
C VAL A 35 10.62 12.45 2.61
N PHE A 36 11.40 12.86 1.61
CA PHE A 36 11.53 12.13 0.34
C PHE A 36 12.21 10.77 0.52
N PHE A 37 13.21 10.68 1.41
CA PHE A 37 13.93 9.44 1.72
C PHE A 37 13.06 8.47 2.54
N VAL A 38 12.29 8.97 3.51
CA VAL A 38 11.30 8.19 4.27
C VAL A 38 10.14 7.74 3.36
N LYS A 39 9.73 8.56 2.38
CA LYS A 39 8.74 8.16 1.36
C LYS A 39 9.30 7.19 0.31
N ARG A 40 10.60 7.20 0.04
CA ARG A 40 11.29 6.14 -0.72
C ARG A 40 11.46 4.91 0.17
N LYS A 41 10.36 4.24 0.51
CA LYS A 41 10.45 2.83 0.90
C LYS A 41 11.20 2.11 -0.24
N LYS A 42 12.29 1.42 0.11
CA LYS A 42 13.04 0.57 -0.82
C LYS A 42 12.05 -0.35 -1.52
N LYS A 43 12.02 -0.33 -2.85
CA LYS A 43 11.51 -1.48 -3.62
C LYS A 43 12.44 -2.64 -3.28
N SER A 44 11.99 -3.54 -2.41
CA SER A 44 12.49 -4.91 -2.38
C SER A 44 12.45 -5.48 -3.81
N PRO A 45 13.33 -6.41 -4.17
CA PRO A 45 13.11 -7.25 -5.34
C PRO A 45 11.67 -7.76 -5.27
N ASP A 46 10.88 -7.51 -6.30
CA ASP A 46 9.48 -7.90 -6.31
C ASP A 46 9.47 -9.43 -6.37
N VAL A 47 9.19 -10.08 -5.23
CA VAL A 47 9.12 -11.55 -5.13
C VAL A 47 8.09 -12.11 -6.13
N PHE A 48 7.21 -11.24 -6.65
CA PHE A 48 6.17 -11.56 -7.61
C PHE A 48 6.55 -11.25 -9.06
N GLU A 49 7.78 -10.78 -9.35
CA GLU A 49 8.20 -10.35 -10.71
C GLU A 49 8.15 -11.49 -11.73
N ASP A 50 8.54 -12.70 -11.32
CA ASP A 50 8.53 -13.90 -12.16
C ASP A 50 7.26 -14.75 -12.01
N MET A 51 6.31 -14.32 -11.19
CA MET A 51 5.13 -15.13 -10.83
C MET A 51 3.98 -14.89 -11.82
N GLU A 52 3.35 -15.94 -12.31
CA GLU A 52 2.12 -15.85 -13.09
C GLU A 52 0.88 -15.55 -12.21
N GLY A 53 -0.24 -15.14 -12.83
CA GLY A 53 -1.46 -14.81 -12.09
C GLY A 53 -1.96 -15.97 -11.23
N HIS A 54 -2.00 -17.17 -11.82
CA HIS A 54 -2.38 -18.39 -11.13
C HIS A 54 -1.37 -18.76 -10.02
N GLU A 55 -0.07 -18.64 -10.25
CA GLU A 55 0.92 -18.89 -9.20
C GLU A 55 0.75 -17.94 -8.00
N PHE A 56 0.34 -16.69 -8.26
CA PHE A 56 0.03 -15.73 -7.22
C PHE A 56 -1.21 -16.10 -6.40
N GLU A 57 -2.20 -16.74 -7.00
CA GLU A 57 -3.38 -17.26 -6.29
C GLU A 57 -2.97 -18.35 -5.29
N TYR A 58 -2.14 -19.30 -5.70
CA TYR A 58 -1.63 -20.35 -4.81
C TYR A 58 -0.74 -19.78 -3.71
N PHE A 59 0.15 -18.83 -4.05
CA PHE A 59 0.94 -18.11 -3.06
C PHE A 59 0.07 -17.43 -1.99
N CYS A 60 -1.00 -16.74 -2.41
CA CYS A 60 -1.92 -16.09 -1.49
C CYS A 60 -2.67 -17.10 -0.61
N ALA A 61 -3.04 -18.25 -1.16
CA ALA A 61 -3.68 -19.33 -0.41
C ALA A 61 -2.75 -19.89 0.67
N ASP A 62 -1.50 -20.19 0.33
CA ASP A 62 -0.49 -20.67 1.28
C ASP A 62 -0.25 -19.61 2.38
N LEU A 63 -0.11 -18.34 2.00
CA LEU A 63 0.06 -17.23 2.93
C LEU A 63 -1.11 -17.10 3.91
N LEU A 64 -2.34 -17.31 3.45
CA LEU A 64 -3.53 -17.29 4.31
C LEU A 64 -3.53 -18.47 5.28
N ALA A 65 -3.21 -19.68 4.79
CA ALA A 65 -3.11 -20.87 5.62
C ALA A 65 -2.07 -20.69 6.75
N ASP A 66 -0.88 -20.17 6.42
CA ASP A 66 0.18 -19.85 7.38
C ASP A 66 -0.27 -18.83 8.44
N ARG A 67 -1.25 -17.97 8.10
CA ARG A 67 -1.80 -16.93 9.00
C ARG A 67 -3.08 -17.38 9.70
N GLY A 68 -3.29 -18.70 9.79
CA GLY A 68 -4.34 -19.34 10.56
C GLY A 68 -5.71 -19.30 9.92
N PHE A 69 -5.79 -19.06 8.60
CA PHE A 69 -7.03 -19.37 7.87
C PHE A 69 -7.15 -20.89 7.69
N THR A 70 -8.39 -21.36 7.71
CA THR A 70 -8.79 -22.76 7.52
C THR A 70 -9.67 -22.87 6.28
N GLU A 71 -9.91 -24.10 5.80
CA GLU A 71 -10.74 -24.35 4.61
C GLU A 71 -10.31 -23.50 3.39
N VAL A 72 -9.00 -23.31 3.24
CA VAL A 72 -8.43 -22.52 2.13
C VAL A 72 -8.51 -23.34 0.85
N GLU A 73 -9.26 -22.84 -0.13
CA GLU A 73 -9.51 -23.47 -1.42
C GLU A 73 -9.26 -22.46 -2.54
N VAL A 74 -8.33 -22.77 -3.45
CA VAL A 74 -8.20 -22.04 -4.72
C VAL A 74 -9.30 -22.52 -5.67
N THR A 75 -10.08 -21.59 -6.22
CA THR A 75 -11.20 -21.92 -7.11
C THR A 75 -10.71 -22.31 -8.51
N LYS A 76 -11.63 -22.80 -9.35
CA LYS A 76 -11.33 -23.06 -10.76
C LYS A 76 -11.16 -21.73 -11.52
N GLY A 77 -10.05 -21.51 -12.22
CA GLY A 77 -9.82 -20.25 -12.95
C GLY A 77 -10.81 -19.90 -14.10
N SER A 78 -11.84 -20.71 -14.37
CA SER A 78 -12.91 -20.37 -15.31
C SER A 78 -14.30 -20.55 -14.69
N GLY A 79 -15.10 -19.49 -14.73
CA GLY A 79 -16.44 -19.49 -14.16
C GLY A 79 -16.43 -19.52 -12.63
N ASP A 80 -15.44 -18.86 -12.04
CA ASP A 80 -15.28 -18.58 -10.60
C ASP A 80 -15.98 -17.30 -10.16
N TYR A 81 -16.63 -16.59 -11.08
CA TYR A 81 -17.34 -15.34 -10.79
C TYR A 81 -16.43 -14.27 -10.14
N GLY A 82 -15.12 -14.32 -10.41
CA GLY A 82 -14.13 -13.36 -9.92
C GLY A 82 -13.63 -13.61 -8.50
N ILE A 83 -13.72 -14.84 -7.99
CA ILE A 83 -13.16 -15.22 -6.68
C ILE A 83 -12.13 -16.31 -6.90
N ASP A 84 -10.88 -16.06 -6.52
CA ASP A 84 -9.80 -17.01 -6.74
C ASP A 84 -9.58 -17.90 -5.50
N ILE A 85 -9.95 -17.43 -4.30
CA ILE A 85 -9.78 -18.17 -3.05
C ILE A 85 -11.04 -18.07 -2.18
N LEU A 86 -11.46 -19.22 -1.64
CA LEU A 86 -12.39 -19.31 -0.52
C LEU A 86 -11.60 -19.70 0.74
N ALA A 87 -11.93 -19.11 1.88
CA ALA A 87 -11.27 -19.41 3.14
C ALA A 87 -12.18 -19.13 4.35
N GLN A 88 -11.77 -19.59 5.52
CA GLN A 88 -12.42 -19.30 6.79
C GLN A 88 -11.38 -18.86 7.83
N LYS A 89 -11.75 -17.95 8.73
CA LYS A 89 -10.95 -17.65 9.92
C LYS A 89 -11.87 -17.29 11.08
N ASP A 90 -11.66 -17.93 12.23
CA ASP A 90 -12.44 -17.70 13.46
C ASP A 90 -13.97 -17.74 13.24
N GLY A 91 -14.43 -18.66 12.39
CA GLY A 91 -15.85 -18.82 12.04
C GLY A 91 -16.36 -17.87 10.96
N VAL A 92 -15.55 -16.92 10.47
CA VAL A 92 -15.91 -15.97 9.41
C VAL A 92 -15.46 -16.52 8.06
N THR A 93 -16.37 -16.54 7.08
CA THR A 93 -16.08 -17.05 5.73
C THR A 93 -15.76 -15.92 4.75
N TYR A 94 -14.75 -16.15 3.91
CA TYR A 94 -14.16 -15.17 3.00
C TYR A 94 -14.27 -15.63 1.54
N ALA A 95 -14.52 -14.66 0.65
CA ALA A 95 -14.34 -14.77 -0.78
C ALA A 95 -13.28 -13.75 -1.22
N ILE A 96 -12.19 -14.22 -1.80
CA ILE A 96 -10.98 -13.43 -2.01
C ILE A 96 -10.60 -13.45 -3.50
N GLN A 97 -10.47 -12.28 -4.10
CA GLN A 97 -9.89 -12.09 -5.43
C GLN A 97 -8.41 -11.71 -5.27
N CYS A 98 -7.53 -12.40 -5.98
CA CYS A 98 -6.13 -12.09 -6.13
C CYS A 98 -5.89 -11.31 -7.43
N LYS A 99 -5.06 -10.26 -7.39
CA LYS A 99 -4.62 -9.52 -8.57
C LYS A 99 -3.11 -9.30 -8.51
N ARG A 100 -2.37 -10.04 -9.34
CA ARG A 100 -0.94 -9.79 -9.58
C ARG A 100 -0.77 -8.83 -10.75
N TYR A 101 -0.46 -7.57 -10.50
CA TYR A 101 -0.30 -6.54 -11.54
C TYR A 101 1.04 -5.79 -11.43
N THR A 102 1.37 -5.03 -12.48
CA THR A 102 2.51 -4.10 -12.52
C THR A 102 2.07 -2.63 -12.30
N ALA A 103 0.77 -2.41 -12.11
CA ALA A 103 0.16 -1.11 -11.92
C ALA A 103 -0.95 -1.16 -10.86
N PRO A 104 -1.35 -0.01 -10.28
CA PRO A 104 -2.37 0.01 -9.23
C PRO A 104 -3.71 -0.61 -9.64
N VAL A 105 -4.34 -1.30 -8.69
CA VAL A 105 -5.60 -2.03 -8.90
C VAL A 105 -6.79 -1.06 -8.96
N GLY A 106 -7.59 -1.21 -10.01
CA GLY A 106 -8.78 -0.40 -10.29
C GLY A 106 -10.08 -0.93 -9.67
N VAL A 107 -11.15 -0.15 -9.83
CA VAL A 107 -12.49 -0.42 -9.29
C VAL A 107 -13.05 -1.79 -9.71
N LYS A 108 -12.71 -2.29 -10.90
CA LYS A 108 -13.22 -3.56 -11.43
C LYS A 108 -12.98 -4.73 -10.47
N ALA A 109 -11.78 -4.84 -9.89
CA ALA A 109 -11.46 -5.93 -8.96
C ALA A 109 -12.35 -5.89 -7.70
N ILE A 110 -12.71 -4.69 -7.25
CA ILE A 110 -13.60 -4.52 -6.09
C ILE A 110 -15.02 -4.97 -6.43
N GLN A 111 -15.49 -4.66 -7.64
CA GLN A 111 -16.82 -5.07 -8.11
C GLN A 111 -16.90 -6.58 -8.34
N GLU A 112 -15.85 -7.18 -8.89
CA GLU A 112 -15.70 -8.64 -9.03
C GLU A 112 -15.78 -9.32 -7.66
N ALA A 113 -14.95 -8.89 -6.70
CA ALA A 113 -14.97 -9.44 -5.34
C ALA A 113 -16.31 -9.23 -4.61
N TYR A 114 -16.99 -8.10 -4.83
CA TYR A 114 -18.32 -7.85 -4.28
C TYR A 114 -19.37 -8.84 -4.83
N ALA A 115 -19.43 -9.00 -6.16
CA ALA A 115 -20.38 -9.91 -6.79
C ALA A 115 -20.07 -11.38 -6.42
N GLY A 116 -18.79 -11.74 -6.44
CA GLY A 116 -18.31 -13.08 -6.11
C GLY A 116 -18.57 -13.47 -4.66
N ARG A 117 -18.34 -12.55 -3.69
CA ARG A 117 -18.69 -12.78 -2.28
C ARG A 117 -20.15 -13.21 -2.12
N ASP A 118 -21.06 -12.48 -2.77
CA ASP A 118 -22.49 -12.76 -2.69
C ASP A 118 -22.85 -14.05 -3.43
N TYR A 119 -22.20 -14.35 -4.56
CA TYR A 119 -22.41 -15.60 -5.30
C TYR A 119 -22.04 -16.86 -4.48
N TYR A 120 -20.96 -16.80 -3.70
CA TYR A 120 -20.49 -17.91 -2.87
C TYR A 120 -21.06 -17.91 -1.44
N ASP A 121 -22.04 -17.04 -1.14
CA ASP A 121 -22.64 -16.89 0.19
C ASP A 121 -21.58 -16.70 1.30
N ARG A 122 -20.56 -15.87 1.04
CA ARG A 122 -19.48 -15.59 1.99
C ARG A 122 -19.74 -14.31 2.78
N MET A 123 -19.30 -14.29 4.03
CA MET A 123 -19.55 -13.15 4.93
C MET A 123 -18.73 -11.92 4.56
N VAL A 124 -17.49 -12.15 4.10
CA VAL A 124 -16.52 -11.09 3.81
C VAL A 124 -15.94 -11.26 2.40
N GLY A 125 -15.84 -10.14 1.68
CA GLY A 125 -15.14 -10.08 0.40
C GLY A 125 -13.81 -9.36 0.58
N ALA A 126 -12.75 -9.82 -0.09
CA ALA A 126 -11.45 -9.18 -0.06
C ALA A 126 -10.79 -9.16 -1.44
N VAL A 127 -9.89 -8.19 -1.65
CA VAL A 127 -8.96 -8.20 -2.78
C VAL A 127 -7.53 -8.21 -2.26
N MET A 128 -6.75 -9.21 -2.68
CA MET A 128 -5.32 -9.36 -2.45
C MET A 128 -4.53 -8.91 -3.68
N THR A 129 -3.45 -8.15 -3.50
CA THR A 129 -2.61 -7.75 -4.63
C THR A 129 -1.19 -7.41 -4.18
N ASN A 130 -0.20 -7.64 -5.06
CA ASN A 130 1.17 -7.17 -4.88
C ASN A 130 1.31 -5.64 -5.09
N GLN A 131 0.27 -4.97 -5.58
CA GLN A 131 0.27 -3.53 -5.87
C GLN A 131 -0.54 -2.76 -4.83
N TYR A 132 -0.72 -1.46 -5.06
CA TYR A 132 -1.63 -0.62 -4.30
C TYR A 132 -2.96 -0.44 -5.04
N PHE A 133 -3.97 0.05 -4.34
CA PHE A 133 -5.26 0.38 -4.94
C PHE A 133 -5.31 1.83 -5.41
N THR A 134 -6.02 2.07 -6.52
CA THR A 134 -6.36 3.43 -6.95
C THR A 134 -7.33 4.09 -5.97
N THR A 135 -7.33 5.42 -5.86
CA THR A 135 -8.28 6.15 -5.00
C THR A 135 -9.75 5.76 -5.25
N PRO A 136 -10.23 5.65 -6.50
CA PRO A 136 -11.60 5.20 -6.75
C PRO A 136 -11.87 3.76 -6.28
N ALA A 137 -10.88 2.86 -6.35
CA ALA A 137 -11.03 1.50 -5.82
C ALA A 137 -11.17 1.51 -4.29
N VAL A 138 -10.40 2.36 -3.59
CA VAL A 138 -10.52 2.53 -2.14
C VAL A 138 -11.92 3.03 -1.75
N GLU A 139 -12.43 4.05 -2.45
CA GLU A 139 -13.79 4.56 -2.20
C GLU A 139 -14.87 3.51 -2.48
N ALA A 140 -14.74 2.75 -3.57
CA ALA A 140 -15.65 1.66 -3.89
C ALA A 140 -15.62 0.56 -2.81
N ALA A 141 -14.44 0.16 -2.37
CA ALA A 141 -14.26 -0.90 -1.38
C ALA A 141 -14.89 -0.52 -0.03
N LYS A 142 -14.73 0.74 0.39
CA LYS A 142 -15.39 1.28 1.58
C LYS A 142 -16.91 1.21 1.48
N LYS A 143 -17.48 1.56 0.31
CA LYS A 143 -18.93 1.52 0.09
C LYS A 143 -19.48 0.10 0.03
N LEU A 144 -18.76 -0.80 -0.62
CA LEU A 144 -19.16 -2.19 -0.88
C LEU A 144 -18.73 -3.16 0.24
N LYS A 145 -18.01 -2.65 1.24
CA LYS A 145 -17.46 -3.39 2.39
C LYS A 145 -16.55 -4.54 1.95
N ILE A 146 -15.62 -4.21 1.05
CA ILE A 146 -14.59 -5.13 0.57
C ILE A 146 -13.28 -4.77 1.26
N LEU A 147 -12.59 -5.78 1.78
CA LEU A 147 -11.28 -5.61 2.39
C LEU A 147 -10.21 -5.43 1.31
N LEU A 148 -9.23 -4.59 1.62
CA LEU A 148 -8.10 -4.30 0.75
C LEU A 148 -6.83 -4.81 1.41
N TRP A 149 -6.23 -5.85 0.82
CA TRP A 149 -4.97 -6.44 1.24
C TRP A 149 -3.94 -6.15 0.15
N ASP A 150 -3.35 -4.96 0.22
CA ASP A 150 -2.36 -4.48 -0.75
C ASP A 150 -0.97 -5.06 -0.51
N GLY A 151 -0.01 -4.70 -1.37
CA GLY A 151 1.36 -5.23 -1.26
C GLY A 151 2.00 -4.95 0.10
N GLY A 152 1.72 -3.79 0.71
CA GLY A 152 2.22 -3.47 2.04
C GLY A 152 1.59 -4.32 3.14
N TYR A 153 0.31 -4.68 2.99
CA TYR A 153 -0.36 -5.61 3.89
C TYR A 153 0.20 -7.04 3.75
N ILE A 154 0.42 -7.51 2.52
CA ILE A 154 1.01 -8.83 2.24
C ILE A 154 2.44 -8.92 2.80
N GLU A 155 3.26 -7.89 2.61
CA GLU A 155 4.60 -7.79 3.21
C GLU A 155 4.53 -7.89 4.74
N GLY A 156 3.59 -7.20 5.38
CA GLY A 156 3.38 -7.29 6.82
C GLY A 156 3.03 -8.70 7.28
N MET A 157 2.17 -9.41 6.53
CA MET A 157 1.87 -10.82 6.82
C MET A 157 3.14 -11.68 6.75
N LEU A 158 4.00 -11.47 5.76
CA LEU A 158 5.24 -12.25 5.59
C LEU A 158 6.26 -12.06 6.72
N GLU A 159 6.32 -10.87 7.32
CA GLU A 159 7.26 -10.55 8.40
C GLU A 159 6.83 -11.12 9.77
N GLU A 160 5.54 -11.42 9.96
CA GLU A 160 4.98 -12.02 11.17
C GLU A 160 5.16 -13.55 11.16
N ASN A 161 6.30 -14.01 11.70
CA ASN A 161 6.62 -15.42 11.98
C ASN A 161 6.96 -15.65 13.46
#